data_AF-J7G291-F1
#
_entry.id   AF-J7G291-F1
#
_cell.length_a   1.000
_cell.length_b   1.000
_cell.length_c   1.000
_cell.angle_alpha   90.00
_cell.angle_beta   90.00
_cell.angle_gamma   90.00
#
_symmetry.space_group_name_H-M   'P 1'
#
loop_
_entity.id
_entity.type
_entity.pdbx_description
1 polymer ?
#
loop_
_entity_poly.entity_id
_entity_poly.type
_entity_poly.pdbx_seq_one_letter_code
_entity_poly.pdbx_strand_id
1 'polypeptide(L)'
;SLFSNEQTNFKINKFILIYYLFNCMIFYLLNYKLNFIYSLIKKYNFLESNYMMKLNEMNFQNILYLYEYPLNNLTISSMFYLLITLFSIIKICSLKSISMRKIN
;
A
#
# COMPACT_ATOMS: atom_id res chain seq x y z
N SER A 1 -22.53 -9.96 -21.62
CA SER A 1 -22.41 -11.38 -21.21
C SER A 1 -21.20 -12.06 -21.85
N LEU A 2 -20.01 -11.46 -21.74
CA LEU A 2 -18.73 -12.03 -22.21
C LEU A 2 -17.64 -12.02 -21.13
N PHE A 3 -17.91 -11.43 -19.96
CA PHE A 3 -16.97 -11.35 -18.84
C PHE A 3 -17.18 -12.45 -17.77
N SER A 4 -18.12 -13.38 -17.96
CA SER A 4 -18.53 -14.32 -16.91
C SER A 4 -17.95 -15.74 -17.03
N ASN A 5 -17.20 -16.07 -18.09
CA ASN A 5 -16.76 -17.45 -18.34
C ASN A 5 -15.25 -17.70 -18.32
N GLU A 6 -14.42 -16.69 -18.08
CA GLU A 6 -13.02 -16.94 -17.74
C GLU A 6 -12.91 -17.28 -16.25
N GLN A 7 -13.38 -18.49 -15.89
CA GLN A 7 -12.96 -19.12 -14.65
C GLN A 7 -11.46 -19.44 -14.79
N THR A 8 -10.62 -18.54 -14.29
CA THR A 8 -9.20 -18.81 -14.10
C THR A 8 -9.09 -19.92 -13.05
N ASN A 9 -9.06 -21.16 -13.51
CA ASN A 9 -8.81 -22.31 -12.65
C ASN A 9 -7.39 -22.17 -12.08
N PHE A 10 -7.28 -21.56 -10.90
CA PHE A 10 -6.03 -21.45 -10.14
C PHE A 10 -5.55 -22.85 -9.76
N LYS A 11 -4.76 -23.48 -10.66
CA LYS A 11 -4.06 -24.71 -10.39
C LYS A 11 -2.78 -24.37 -9.63
N ILE A 12 -2.85 -24.42 -8.31
CA ILE A 12 -1.66 -24.27 -7.47
C ILE A 12 -0.76 -25.49 -7.71
N ASN A 13 0.40 -25.26 -8.34
CA ASN A 13 1.39 -26.31 -8.54
C ASN A 13 2.05 -26.61 -7.18
N LYS A 14 1.90 -27.86 -6.71
CA LYS A 14 2.46 -28.31 -5.42
C LYS A 14 3.97 -28.07 -5.33
N PHE A 15 4.70 -28.22 -6.44
CA PHE A 15 6.15 -27.96 -6.46
C PHE A 15 6.49 -26.49 -6.24
N ILE A 16 5.73 -25.57 -6.83
CA ILE A 16 5.93 -24.13 -6.65
C ILE A 16 5.65 -23.74 -5.19
N LEU A 17 4.62 -24.34 -4.59
CA LEU A 17 4.27 -24.11 -3.18
C LEU A 17 5.38 -24.60 -2.24
N ILE A 18 5.96 -25.78 -2.51
CA ILE A 18 7.08 -26.31 -1.72
C ILE A 18 8.31 -25.40 -1.83
N TYR A 19 8.65 -24.95 -3.04
CA TYR A 19 9.76 -24.01 -3.25
C TYR A 19 9.55 -22.69 -2.51
N TYR A 20 8.33 -22.17 -2.53
CA TYR A 20 7.99 -20.96 -1.79
C TYR A 20 8.18 -21.16 -0.28
N LEU A 21 7.69 -22.27 0.29
CA LEU A 21 7.87 -22.59 1.70
C LEU A 21 9.35 -22.71 2.10
N PHE A 22 10.17 -23.36 1.28
CA PHE A 22 11.62 -23.45 1.54
C PHE A 22 12.29 -22.08 1.54
N ASN A 23 11.95 -21.21 0.59
CA ASN A 23 12.48 -19.84 0.56
C ASN A 23 12.04 -19.03 1.78
N CYS A 24 10.80 -19.17 2.24
CA CYS A 24 10.33 -18.54 3.47
C CYS A 24 11.11 -19.02 4.71
N MET A 25 11.41 -20.32 4.80
CA MET A 25 12.19 -20.87 5.92
C MET A 25 13.62 -20.34 5.93
N ILE A 26 14.27 -20.26 4.76
CA ILE A 26 15.61 -19.68 4.63
C ILE A 26 15.60 -18.20 5.02
N PHE A 27 14.60 -17.45 4.57
CA PHE A 27 14.44 -16.04 4.93
C PHE A 27 14.25 -15.84 6.44
N TYR A 28 13.47 -16.71 7.09
CA TYR A 28 13.27 -16.68 8.54
C TYR A 28 14.57 -16.98 9.30
N LEU A 29 15.32 -17.99 8.88
CA LEU A 29 16.62 -18.34 9.47
C LEU A 29 17.63 -17.19 9.33
N LEU A 30 17.68 -16.55 8.15
CA LEU A 30 18.54 -15.39 7.92
C LEU A 30 18.13 -14.21 8.80
N ASN A 31 16.83 -13.96 8.97
CA ASN A 31 16.33 -12.90 9.86
C ASN A 31 16.68 -13.15 11.33
N TYR A 32 16.65 -14.41 11.78
CA TYR A 32 17.02 -14.76 13.15
C TYR A 32 18.51 -14.48 13.43
N LYS A 33 19.39 -14.88 12.50
CA LYS A 33 20.84 -14.73 12.68
C LYS A 33 21.34 -13.30 12.45
N LEU A 34 20.88 -12.66 11.38
CA LEU A 34 21.36 -11.34 10.96
C LEU A 34 20.54 -10.20 11.56
N ASN A 35 19.46 -10.52 12.28
CA ASN A 35 18.61 -9.56 12.98
C ASN A 35 18.16 -8.40 12.07
N PHE A 36 17.94 -8.64 10.77
CA PHE A 36 17.58 -7.60 9.80
C PHE A 36 16.33 -6.83 10.25
N ILE A 37 15.28 -7.56 10.66
CA ILE A 37 14.03 -7.00 11.19
C ILE A 37 14.32 -6.16 12.44
N TYR A 38 15.16 -6.66 13.36
CA TYR A 38 15.47 -5.97 14.60
C TYR A 38 16.40 -4.76 14.40
N SER A 39 17.27 -4.78 13.39
CA SER A 39 18.14 -3.66 13.01
C SER A 39 17.34 -2.50 12.39
N LEU A 40 16.29 -2.82 11.62
CA LEU A 40 15.31 -1.85 11.12
C LEU A 40 14.54 -1.21 12.29
N ILE A 41 14.13 -2.00 13.29
CA ILE A 41 13.37 -1.52 14.44
C ILE A 41 14.23 -0.69 15.39
N LYS A 42 15.50 -1.08 15.64
CA LYS A 42 16.39 -0.38 16.59
C LYS A 42 16.76 1.04 16.18
N LYS A 43 16.66 1.41 14.90
CA LYS A 43 16.85 2.80 14.45
C LYS A 43 15.70 3.74 14.88
N TYR A 44 14.56 3.20 15.32
CA TYR A 44 13.38 3.99 15.69
C TYR A 44 13.13 4.08 17.20
N ASN A 45 14.17 3.98 18.03
CA ASN A 45 14.09 4.53 19.39
C ASN A 45 14.23 6.05 19.32
N PHE A 46 13.25 6.71 18.70
CA PHE A 46 13.04 8.13 18.92
C PHE A 46 11.81 8.30 19.78
N LEU A 47 11.92 9.16 20.79
CA LEU A 47 10.81 9.77 21.53
C LEU A 47 9.80 10.50 20.60
N GLU A 48 10.05 10.51 19.28
CA GLU A 48 9.19 10.91 18.17
C GLU A 48 8.04 9.93 17.86
N SER A 49 8.01 8.71 18.43
CA SER A 49 6.98 7.72 18.13
C SER A 49 5.54 8.13 18.50
N ASN A 50 5.36 9.22 19.25
CA ASN A 50 4.06 9.72 19.70
C ASN A 50 3.51 10.91 18.90
N TYR A 51 3.99 11.18 17.69
CA TYR A 51 3.35 12.17 16.81
C TYR A 51 1.87 11.83 16.54
N MET A 52 1.53 10.54 16.40
CA MET A 52 0.14 10.11 16.25
C MET A 52 -0.73 10.43 17.49
N MET A 53 -0.16 10.37 18.69
CA MET A 53 -0.89 10.69 19.91
C MET A 53 -1.06 12.22 20.07
N LYS A 54 -0.08 13.01 19.62
CA LYS A 54 -0.15 14.48 19.58
C LYS A 54 -1.17 15.00 18.56
N LEU A 55 -1.49 14.27 17.50
CA LEU A 55 -2.53 14.69 16.54
C LEU A 55 -3.91 14.85 17.18
N ASN A 56 -4.18 14.08 18.23
CA ASN A 56 -5.46 14.12 18.92
C ASN A 56 -5.54 15.22 20.00
N GLU A 57 -4.43 15.90 20.30
CA GLU A 57 -4.45 17.06 21.19
C GLU A 57 -5.12 18.25 20.47
N MET A 58 -5.90 19.03 21.21
CA MET A 58 -6.85 20.03 20.69
C MET A 58 -6.19 21.25 19.99
N ASN A 59 -4.87 21.24 19.84
CA ASN A 59 -4.12 22.37 19.31
C ASN A 59 -4.01 22.27 17.78
N PHE A 60 -4.41 23.33 17.06
CA PHE A 60 -4.36 23.36 15.58
C PHE A 60 -2.96 23.15 15.00
N GLN A 61 -1.92 23.52 15.77
CA GLN A 61 -0.53 23.31 15.39
C GLN A 61 -0.16 21.83 15.24
N ASN A 62 -0.93 20.92 15.86
CA ASN A 62 -0.64 19.49 15.82
C ASN A 62 -0.86 18.87 14.44
N ILE A 63 -1.70 19.48 13.60
CA ILE A 63 -1.90 19.04 12.20
C ILE A 63 -0.58 19.17 11.42
N LEU A 64 0.30 20.11 11.78
CA LEU A 64 1.59 20.28 11.14
C LEU A 64 2.49 19.04 11.30
N TYR A 65 2.31 18.26 12.38
CA TYR A 65 3.06 17.02 12.59
C TYR A 65 2.80 15.94 11.54
N LEU A 66 1.70 16.02 10.78
CA LEU A 66 1.49 15.12 9.63
C LEU A 66 2.46 15.40 8.48
N TYR A 67 2.89 16.65 8.32
CA TYR A 67 3.79 17.07 7.25
C TYR A 67 5.27 16.94 7.64
N GLU A 68 5.55 16.80 8.94
CA GLU A 68 6.90 16.59 9.46
C GLU A 68 7.31 15.11 9.41
N TYR A 69 8.61 14.85 9.45
CA TYR A 69 9.13 13.50 9.60
C TYR A 69 8.73 12.94 10.99
N PRO A 70 8.28 11.68 11.13
CA PRO A 70 8.24 10.60 10.13
C PRO A 70 6.90 10.47 9.36
N LEU A 71 5.86 11.22 9.74
CA LEU A 71 4.51 11.05 9.19
C LEU A 71 4.35 11.59 7.77
N ASN A 72 5.32 12.37 7.28
CA ASN A 72 5.36 12.85 5.89
C ASN A 72 5.27 11.72 4.83
N ASN A 73 5.63 10.48 5.16
CA ASN A 73 5.42 9.36 4.23
C ASN A 73 3.92 9.09 3.98
N LEU A 74 3.05 9.32 4.97
CA LEU A 74 1.61 9.19 4.83
C LEU A 74 1.03 10.29 3.93
N THR A 75 1.51 11.53 4.07
CA THR A 75 1.08 12.64 3.20
C THR A 75 1.53 12.41 1.76
N ILE A 76 2.76 11.95 1.53
CA ILE A 76 3.24 11.58 0.19
C ILE A 76 2.37 10.46 -0.41
N SER A 77 2.06 9.42 0.39
CA SER A 77 1.19 8.33 -0.07
C SER A 77 -0.23 8.81 -0.42
N SER A 78 -0.80 9.72 0.36
CA SER A 78 -2.14 10.25 0.09
C SER A 78 -2.14 11.14 -1.16
N MET A 79 -1.08 11.91 -1.40
CA MET A 79 -0.92 12.69 -2.63
C MET A 79 -0.84 11.78 -3.86
N PHE A 80 -0.07 10.69 -3.81
CA PHE A 80 -0.04 9.72 -4.91
C PHE A 80 -1.40 9.06 -5.15
N TYR A 81 -2.11 8.69 -4.09
CA TYR A 81 -3.47 8.14 -4.22
C TYR A 81 -4.41 9.13 -4.91
N LEU A 82 -4.37 10.42 -4.53
CA LEU A 82 -5.17 11.46 -5.16
C LEU A 82 -4.82 11.64 -6.65
N LEU A 83 -3.53 11.62 -7.00
CA LEU A 83 -3.11 11.68 -8.41
C LEU A 83 -3.65 10.50 -9.22
N ILE A 84 -3.54 9.28 -8.69
CA ILE A 84 -4.02 8.07 -9.35
C ILE A 84 -5.54 8.10 -9.51
N THR A 85 -6.27 8.53 -8.49
CA THR A 85 -7.73 8.65 -8.56
C THR A 85 -8.16 9.71 -9.57
N LEU A 86 -7.44 10.82 -9.67
CA LEU A 86 -7.73 11.85 -10.65
C LEU A 86 -7.53 11.34 -12.08
N PHE A 87 -6.42 10.63 -12.36
CA PHE A 87 -6.21 9.99 -13.66
C PHE A 87 -7.25 8.91 -13.97
N SER A 88 -7.66 8.12 -12.98
CA SER A 88 -8.68 7.08 -13.19
C SER A 88 -10.05 7.68 -13.49
N ILE A 89 -10.46 8.74 -12.79
CA ILE A 89 -11.71 9.46 -13.07
C ILE A 89 -11.70 10.05 -14.48
N ILE A 90 -10.62 10.72 -14.89
CA ILE A 90 -10.49 11.26 -16.26
C ILE A 90 -10.61 10.14 -17.30
N LYS A 91 -9.95 9.00 -17.07
CA LYS A 91 -10.01 7.85 -17.98
C LYS A 91 -11.43 7.27 -18.06
N ILE A 92 -12.13 7.16 -16.93
CA ILE A 92 -13.51 6.67 -16.89
C ILE A 92 -14.46 7.64 -17.64
N CYS A 93 -14.34 8.94 -17.38
CA CYS A 93 -15.16 9.97 -18.02
C CYS A 93 -14.92 10.05 -19.54
N SER A 94 -13.66 9.93 -19.98
CA SER A 94 -13.32 9.94 -21.41
C SER A 94 -13.83 8.71 -22.15
N LEU A 95 -13.76 7.51 -21.55
CA LEU A 95 -14.30 6.28 -22.15
C LEU A 95 -15.83 6.34 -22.35
N LYS A 96 -16.56 6.94 -21.40
CA LYS A 96 -18.03 6.99 -21.44
C LYS A 96 -18.59 7.93 -22.52
N SER A 97 -17.78 8.84 -23.06
CA SER A 97 -18.18 9.74 -24.16
C SER A 97 -18.43 9.02 -25.49
N ILE A 98 -17.88 7.81 -25.68
CA ILE A 98 -18.05 7.02 -26.92
C ILE A 98 -19.35 6.19 -26.89
N SER A 99 -19.87 5.81 -25.71
CA SER A 99 -21.07 4.96 -25.60
C SER A 99 -22.39 5.72 -25.47
N MET A 100 -22.38 7.06 -25.44
CA MET A 100 -23.60 7.89 -25.41
C MET A 100 -23.95 8.51 -26.76
N ARG A 101 -23.28 8.10 -27.86
CA ARG A 101 -23.73 8.45 -29.21
C ARG A 101 -24.86 7.51 -29.64
N LYS A 102 -26.08 7.99 -29.38
CA LYS A 102 -27.39 7.56 -29.91
C LYS A 102 -27.83 6.13 -29.63
N ILE A 103 -28.59 5.96 -28.55
CA ILE A 103 -29.77 5.11 -28.62
C ILE A 103 -30.91 6.04 -29.08
N ASN A 104 -31.36 5.82 -30.31
CA ASN A 104 -32.35 6.54 -31.14
C ASN A 104 -31.80 7.73 -31.96
#